data_AF-A0A2D9SUI2-F1
#
_entry.id   AF-A0A2D9SUI2-F1
#
_cell.length_a   1.000
_cell.length_b   1.000
_cell.length_c   1.000
_cell.angle_alpha   90.00
_cell.angle_beta   90.00
_cell.angle_gamma   90.00
#
_symmetry.space_group_name_H-M   'P 1'
#
loop_
_entity.id
_entity.type
_entity.pdbx_description
1 polymer ?
#
loop_
_entity_poly.entity_id
_entity_poly.type
_entity_poly.pdbx_seq_one_letter_code
_entity_poly.pdbx_strand_id
1 'polypeptide(L)'
;MAVLGVDLRASRKKPSSIAVLDTQSRLVELGSFFEDTELIDVVDNIRPDLVAIGAPLNLPSGFCCLDQACECHFSEPNRKGRLLELELAKMGISCFYTNKGSIIRELIYRGIRLSKTLREAGHNVIEVYPHATKMLLFGDKVPPKNSAASISYMIGHLTPLVSGMEEHADDLDRNSCDSIINAYTGQLHAQSNTDLLGDPEEGILVLPKLPN
;
A
#
# COMPACT_ATOMS: atom_id res chain seq x y z
N MET A 1 13.44 5.55 13.75
CA MET A 1 12.37 5.39 12.77
C MET A 1 12.22 3.95 12.35
N ALA A 2 11.22 3.27 12.87
CA ALA A 2 10.74 1.99 12.35
C ALA A 2 9.53 2.25 11.45
N VAL A 3 9.49 1.60 10.29
CA VAL A 3 8.38 1.70 9.34
C VAL A 3 7.73 0.34 9.18
N LEU A 4 6.41 0.29 9.38
CA LEU A 4 5.60 -0.91 9.15
C LEU A 4 4.93 -0.81 7.77
N GLY A 5 5.30 -1.68 6.84
CA GLY A 5 4.58 -1.88 5.58
C GLY A 5 3.51 -2.96 5.71
N VAL A 6 2.33 -2.71 5.16
CA VAL A 6 1.18 -3.62 5.25
C VAL A 6 0.64 -3.91 3.85
N ASP A 7 0.58 -5.19 3.45
CA ASP A 7 -0.15 -5.65 2.26
C ASP A 7 -1.48 -6.29 2.67
N LEU A 8 -2.59 -5.61 2.39
CA LEU A 8 -3.92 -6.03 2.82
C LEU A 8 -4.60 -6.96 1.81
N ARG A 9 -5.20 -8.04 2.32
CA ARG A 9 -6.13 -8.89 1.57
C ARG A 9 -7.58 -8.47 1.80
N ALA A 10 -8.44 -8.61 0.79
CA ALA A 10 -9.86 -8.31 0.95
C ALA A 10 -10.58 -9.27 1.93
N SER A 11 -10.16 -10.53 1.97
CA SER A 11 -10.83 -11.60 2.71
C SER A 11 -9.92 -12.17 3.80
N ARG A 12 -10.51 -12.39 4.97
CA ARG A 12 -9.90 -13.09 6.13
C ARG A 12 -9.62 -14.57 5.87
N LYS A 13 -10.00 -15.11 4.70
CA LYS A 13 -9.63 -16.49 4.30
C LYS A 13 -8.16 -16.61 3.86
N LYS A 14 -7.50 -15.48 3.60
CA LYS A 14 -6.09 -15.42 3.21
C LYS A 14 -5.38 -14.39 4.09
N PRO A 15 -4.18 -14.71 4.59
CA PRO A 15 -3.48 -13.78 5.45
C PRO A 15 -3.01 -12.55 4.66
N SER A 16 -3.07 -11.41 5.32
CA SER A 16 -2.38 -10.18 4.94
C SER A 16 -0.94 -10.23 5.45
N SER A 17 -0.05 -9.45 4.86
CA SER A 17 1.39 -9.50 5.18
C SER A 17 1.87 -8.18 5.78
N ILE A 18 2.85 -8.27 6.66
CA ILE A 18 3.56 -7.12 7.21
C ILE A 18 5.07 -7.26 7.01
N ALA A 19 5.73 -6.12 6.90
CA ALA A 19 7.18 -6.01 6.97
C ALA A 19 7.57 -4.81 7.82
N VAL A 20 8.57 -4.98 8.68
CA VAL A 20 9.11 -3.90 9.50
C VAL A 20 10.52 -3.58 9.03
N LEU A 21 10.75 -2.32 8.66
CA LEU A 21 12.08 -1.81 8.37
C LEU A 21 12.56 -0.91 9.50
N ASP A 22 13.83 -1.04 9.85
CA ASP A 22 14.50 -0.09 10.75
C ASP A 22 14.98 1.18 10.00
N THR A 23 15.67 2.06 10.73
CA THR A 23 16.18 3.33 10.18
C THR A 23 17.16 3.18 9.03
N GLN A 24 17.81 2.03 8.89
CA GLN A 24 18.82 1.74 7.88
C GLN A 24 18.23 0.95 6.70
N SER A 25 16.90 0.85 6.61
CA SER A 25 16.21 0.00 5.64
C SER A 25 16.58 -1.48 5.80
N ARG A 26 16.89 -1.94 7.02
CA ARG A 26 17.05 -3.37 7.30
C ARG A 26 15.69 -3.96 7.65
N LEU A 27 15.36 -5.09 7.03
CA LEU A 27 14.21 -5.90 7.39
C LEU A 27 14.47 -6.56 8.75
N VAL A 28 13.66 -6.21 9.74
CA VAL A 28 13.79 -6.72 11.12
C VAL A 28 12.67 -7.69 11.50
N GLU A 29 11.54 -7.63 10.80
CA GLU A 29 10.41 -8.52 11.03
C GLU A 29 9.61 -8.71 9.74
N LEU A 30 9.22 -9.95 9.48
CA LEU A 30 8.16 -10.32 8.55
C LEU A 30 7.10 -11.10 9.30
N GLY A 31 5.84 -10.86 8.93
CA GLY A 31 4.73 -11.51 9.57
C GLY A 31 3.51 -11.57 8.67
N SER A 32 2.49 -12.25 9.19
CA SER A 32 1.20 -12.33 8.51
C SER A 32 0.07 -12.32 9.54
N PHE A 33 -1.10 -11.82 9.14
CA PHE A 33 -2.27 -11.70 10.00
C PHE A 33 -3.56 -11.93 9.21
N PHE A 34 -4.59 -12.43 9.87
CA PHE A 34 -5.90 -12.70 9.28
C PHE A 34 -6.93 -11.65 9.68
N GLU A 35 -6.91 -11.26 10.95
CA GLU A 35 -7.89 -10.38 11.59
C GLU A 35 -7.35 -8.96 11.77
N ASP A 36 -8.25 -7.98 11.69
CA ASP A 36 -7.89 -6.57 11.81
C ASP A 36 -7.33 -6.23 13.20
N THR A 37 -7.77 -6.95 14.24
CA THR A 37 -7.26 -6.80 15.61
C THR A 37 -5.81 -7.23 15.75
N GLU A 38 -5.37 -8.26 15.02
CA GLU A 38 -3.97 -8.71 15.05
C GLU A 38 -3.03 -7.63 14.51
N LEU A 39 -3.44 -6.89 13.47
CA LEU A 39 -2.67 -5.75 12.97
C LEU A 39 -2.59 -4.63 14.01
N ILE A 40 -3.69 -4.34 14.70
CA ILE A 40 -3.70 -3.32 15.76
C ILE A 40 -2.74 -3.70 16.89
N ASP A 41 -2.79 -4.96 17.34
CA ASP A 41 -1.88 -5.48 18.37
C ASP A 41 -0.42 -5.38 17.92
N VAL A 42 -0.11 -5.72 16.67
CA VAL A 42 1.24 -5.56 16.08
C VAL A 42 1.69 -4.10 16.12
N VAL A 43 0.84 -3.17 15.65
CA VAL A 43 1.18 -1.74 15.62
C VAL A 43 1.38 -1.19 17.03
N ASP A 44 0.55 -1.59 17.99
CA ASP A 44 0.64 -1.12 19.37
C ASP A 44 1.86 -1.67 20.12
N ASN A 45 2.30 -2.89 19.77
CA ASN A 45 3.50 -3.51 20.33
C ASN A 45 4.79 -2.92 19.72
N ILE A 46 4.84 -2.80 18.40
CA ILE A 46 6.03 -2.32 17.68
C ILE A 46 6.19 -0.80 17.84
N ARG A 47 5.07 -0.07 17.89
CA ARG A 47 5.01 1.40 17.84
C ARG A 47 5.86 1.99 16.72
N PRO A 48 5.59 1.61 15.45
CA PRO A 48 6.32 2.18 14.33
C PRO A 48 6.05 3.68 14.23
N ASP A 49 7.05 4.43 13.78
CA ASP A 49 6.92 5.87 13.54
C ASP A 49 5.98 6.17 12.35
N LEU A 50 5.81 5.19 11.45
CA LEU A 50 4.98 5.27 10.26
C LEU A 50 4.42 3.90 9.85
N VAL A 51 3.13 3.86 9.51
CA VAL A 51 2.46 2.70 8.92
C VAL A 51 2.11 2.98 7.45
N ALA A 52 2.68 2.21 6.53
CA ALA A 52 2.44 2.33 5.10
C ALA A 52 1.52 1.20 4.61
N ILE A 53 0.28 1.54 4.24
CA ILE A 53 -0.73 0.55 3.85
C ILE A 53 -0.91 0.52 2.34
N GLY A 54 -0.71 -0.66 1.74
CA GLY A 54 -0.84 -0.95 0.32
C GLY A 54 -2.28 -1.12 -0.18
N ALA A 55 -3.20 -0.24 0.22
CA ALA A 55 -4.61 -0.32 -0.18
C ALA A 55 -5.27 1.06 -0.19
N PRO A 56 -6.37 1.27 -0.96
CA PRO A 56 -7.16 2.49 -0.89
C PRO A 56 -7.63 2.80 0.54
N LEU A 57 -7.37 4.01 1.03
CA LEU A 57 -7.69 4.44 2.40
C LEU A 57 -8.82 5.46 2.49
N ASN A 58 -9.35 5.92 1.35
CA ASN A 58 -10.36 6.96 1.27
C ASN A 58 -11.40 6.65 0.19
N LEU A 59 -12.60 7.22 0.34
CA LEU A 59 -13.59 7.30 -0.72
C LEU A 59 -13.31 8.53 -1.60
N PRO A 60 -13.74 8.52 -2.88
CA PRO A 60 -13.71 9.72 -3.70
C PRO A 60 -14.65 10.80 -3.17
N SER A 61 -14.34 12.06 -3.46
CA SER A 61 -15.18 13.19 -3.07
C SER A 61 -16.61 13.02 -3.59
N GLY A 62 -17.59 13.25 -2.71
CA GLY A 62 -19.03 13.12 -2.98
C GLY A 62 -19.63 11.75 -2.66
N PHE A 63 -18.81 10.73 -2.36
CA PHE A 63 -19.28 9.41 -2.00
C PHE A 63 -19.40 9.25 -0.48
N CYS A 64 -20.58 8.83 -0.01
CA CYS A 64 -20.72 8.29 1.35
C CYS A 64 -20.44 6.78 1.40
N CYS A 65 -20.58 6.08 0.27
CA CYS A 65 -20.37 4.64 0.15
C CYS A 65 -20.16 4.24 -1.33
N LEU A 66 -19.68 3.02 -1.55
CA LEU A 66 -19.53 2.38 -2.86
C LEU A 66 -20.77 1.52 -3.24
N ASP A 67 -21.90 1.68 -2.55
CA ASP A 67 -23.13 0.95 -2.89
C ASP A 67 -23.78 1.50 -4.17
N GLN A 68 -24.07 0.60 -5.10
CA GLN A 68 -24.73 0.89 -6.37
C GLN A 68 -26.16 1.41 -6.20
N ALA A 69 -26.86 1.03 -5.13
CA ALA A 69 -28.22 1.49 -4.86
C ALA A 69 -28.29 2.90 -4.25
N CYS A 70 -27.18 3.43 -3.75
CA CYS A 70 -27.14 4.78 -3.17
C CYS A 70 -27.09 5.87 -4.27
N GLU A 71 -27.61 7.06 -4.00
CA GLU A 71 -27.62 8.19 -4.95
C GLU A 71 -26.35 9.06 -4.91
N CYS A 72 -25.44 8.81 -3.96
CA CYS A 72 -24.17 9.54 -3.90
C CYS A 72 -23.36 9.35 -5.19
N HIS A 73 -22.67 10.40 -5.61
CA HIS A 73 -21.92 10.46 -6.86
C HIS A 73 -20.69 11.35 -6.69
N PHE A 74 -19.83 11.40 -7.70
CA PHE A 74 -18.64 12.23 -7.63
C PHE A 74 -19.04 13.70 -7.54
N SER A 75 -18.40 14.46 -6.63
CA SER A 75 -18.62 15.92 -6.54
C SER A 75 -18.31 16.61 -7.88
N GLU A 76 -17.28 16.11 -8.57
CA GLU A 76 -16.86 16.60 -9.88
C GLU A 76 -17.48 15.73 -11.00
N PRO A 77 -18.18 16.34 -11.98
CA PRO A 77 -18.78 15.63 -13.11
C PRO A 77 -17.76 14.82 -13.93
N ASN A 78 -18.19 13.71 -14.52
CA ASN A 78 -17.40 12.85 -15.42
C ASN A 78 -16.15 12.19 -14.79
N ARG A 79 -15.96 12.29 -13.48
CA ARG A 79 -14.90 11.51 -12.81
C ARG A 79 -15.26 10.03 -12.73
N LYS A 80 -14.21 9.21 -12.78
CA LYS A 80 -14.28 7.74 -12.71
C LYS A 80 -13.58 7.14 -11.50
N GLY A 81 -12.84 7.94 -10.73
CA GLY A 81 -12.06 7.52 -9.56
C GLY A 81 -11.49 8.72 -8.79
N ARG A 82 -10.71 8.44 -7.74
CA ARG A 82 -10.00 9.44 -6.90
C ARG A 82 -8.90 10.15 -7.69
N LEU A 83 -8.46 11.34 -7.27
CA LEU A 83 -7.55 12.16 -8.09
C LEU A 83 -6.23 11.44 -8.28
N LEU A 84 -5.71 10.82 -7.22
CA LEU A 84 -4.50 9.99 -7.27
C LEU A 84 -4.61 8.87 -8.31
N GLU A 85 -5.78 8.27 -8.49
CA GLU A 85 -5.99 7.17 -9.44
C GLU A 85 -6.05 7.69 -10.88
N LEU A 86 -6.62 8.88 -11.08
CA LEU A 86 -6.62 9.56 -12.36
C LEU A 86 -5.21 10.01 -12.76
N GLU A 87 -4.42 10.48 -11.79
CA GLU A 87 -3.02 10.88 -11.98
C GLU A 87 -2.13 9.67 -12.31
N LEU A 88 -2.23 8.58 -11.55
CA LEU A 88 -1.56 7.31 -11.88
C LEU A 88 -1.87 6.86 -13.31
N ALA A 89 -3.15 6.91 -13.71
CA ALA A 89 -3.55 6.51 -15.05
C ALA A 89 -2.97 7.42 -16.16
N LYS A 90 -2.83 8.72 -15.91
CA LYS A 90 -2.15 9.65 -16.83
C LYS A 90 -0.66 9.34 -16.98
N MET A 91 -0.05 8.79 -15.94
CA MET A 91 1.35 8.32 -15.95
C MET A 91 1.53 6.94 -16.59
N GLY A 92 0.45 6.32 -17.08
CA GLY A 92 0.50 4.97 -17.64
C GLY A 92 0.54 3.86 -16.59
N ILE A 93 0.40 4.18 -15.31
CA ILE A 93 0.38 3.20 -14.22
C ILE A 93 -1.05 2.72 -14.01
N SER A 94 -1.28 1.42 -14.26
CA SER A 94 -2.61 0.83 -14.09
C SER A 94 -3.01 0.77 -12.61
N CYS A 95 -4.27 1.08 -12.31
CA CYS A 95 -4.84 0.92 -10.98
C CYS A 95 -6.35 0.57 -11.07
N PHE A 96 -6.90 0.04 -9.98
CA PHE A 96 -8.35 -0.11 -9.85
C PHE A 96 -8.95 1.22 -9.38
N TYR A 97 -10.00 1.69 -10.05
CA TYR A 97 -10.70 2.87 -9.60
C TYR A 97 -11.59 2.59 -8.39
N THR A 98 -11.56 3.50 -7.42
CA THR A 98 -12.46 3.50 -6.27
C THR A 98 -13.76 4.19 -6.67
N ASN A 99 -14.76 3.37 -7.00
CA ASN A 99 -16.11 3.80 -7.37
C ASN A 99 -17.12 2.66 -7.11
N LYS A 100 -18.40 2.87 -7.43
CA LYS A 100 -19.48 1.88 -7.20
C LYS A 100 -19.34 0.58 -8.01
N GLY A 101 -18.57 0.61 -9.09
CA GLY A 101 -18.23 -0.54 -9.92
C GLY A 101 -16.92 -1.23 -9.52
N SER A 102 -16.26 -0.79 -8.44
CA SER A 102 -14.98 -1.38 -8.04
C SER A 102 -15.12 -2.85 -7.65
N ILE A 103 -14.25 -3.70 -8.18
CA ILE A 103 -14.25 -5.14 -7.87
C ILE A 103 -13.55 -5.45 -6.53
N ILE A 104 -12.82 -4.47 -5.98
CA ILE A 104 -12.08 -4.58 -4.72
C ILE A 104 -12.77 -3.84 -3.56
N ARG A 105 -14.10 -3.65 -3.61
CA ARG A 105 -14.89 -2.92 -2.60
C ARG A 105 -14.60 -3.34 -1.16
N GLU A 106 -14.51 -4.64 -0.89
CA GLU A 106 -14.22 -5.15 0.44
C GLU A 106 -12.82 -4.74 0.93
N LEU A 107 -11.83 -4.74 0.04
CA LEU A 107 -10.48 -4.26 0.37
C LEU A 107 -10.47 -2.76 0.65
N ILE A 108 -11.18 -1.97 -0.17
CA ILE A 108 -11.28 -0.52 0.01
C ILE A 108 -11.89 -0.19 1.37
N TYR A 109 -13.06 -0.78 1.70
CA TYR A 109 -13.69 -0.54 2.99
C TYR A 109 -12.84 -1.04 4.16
N ARG A 110 -12.12 -2.15 4.00
CA ARG A 110 -11.17 -2.64 5.02
C ARG A 110 -10.05 -1.64 5.24
N GLY A 111 -9.43 -1.13 4.18
CA GLY A 111 -8.36 -0.11 4.25
C GLY A 111 -8.84 1.18 4.91
N ILE A 112 -10.01 1.69 4.52
CA ILE A 112 -10.62 2.89 5.15
C ILE A 112 -10.83 2.68 6.65
N ARG A 113 -11.43 1.55 7.06
CA ARG A 113 -11.67 1.27 8.49
C ARG A 113 -10.37 1.16 9.28
N LEU A 114 -9.42 0.34 8.80
CA LEU A 114 -8.14 0.13 9.48
C LEU A 114 -7.36 1.44 9.62
N SER A 115 -7.22 2.20 8.54
CA SER A 115 -6.47 3.47 8.59
C SER A 115 -7.13 4.49 9.49
N LYS A 116 -8.48 4.55 9.53
CA LYS A 116 -9.21 5.38 10.49
C LYS A 116 -8.91 4.96 11.92
N THR A 117 -9.07 3.67 12.26
CA THR A 117 -8.81 3.15 13.61
C THR A 117 -7.39 3.45 14.07
N LEU A 118 -6.40 3.20 13.21
CA LEU A 118 -4.99 3.44 13.54
C LEU A 118 -4.69 4.94 13.74
N ARG A 119 -5.24 5.82 12.89
CA ARG A 119 -5.08 7.28 13.04
C ARG A 119 -5.76 7.80 14.30
N GLU A 120 -6.95 7.30 14.64
CA GLU A 120 -7.67 7.65 15.87
C GLU A 120 -6.90 7.18 17.13
N ALA A 121 -6.13 6.09 17.02
CA ALA A 121 -5.22 5.63 18.07
C ALA A 121 -3.89 6.42 18.13
N GLY A 122 -3.69 7.41 17.25
CA GLY A 122 -2.50 8.29 17.24
C GLY A 122 -1.36 7.83 16.34
N HIS A 123 -1.57 6.81 15.51
CA HIS A 123 -0.53 6.32 14.59
C HIS A 123 -0.49 7.13 13.28
N ASN A 124 0.71 7.34 12.75
CA ASN A 124 0.88 7.97 11.43
C ASN A 124 0.66 6.93 10.32
N VAL A 125 -0.33 7.16 9.45
CA VAL A 125 -0.71 6.21 8.40
C VAL A 125 -0.74 6.86 7.02
N ILE A 126 -0.01 6.28 6.06
CA ILE A 126 0.01 6.71 4.65
C ILE A 126 -0.56 5.62 3.73
N GLU A 127 -1.18 6.07 2.64
CA GLU A 127 -1.56 5.20 1.51
C GLU A 127 -0.36 5.05 0.59
N VAL A 128 0.00 3.81 0.28
CA VAL A 128 1.03 3.47 -0.72
C VAL A 128 0.43 2.48 -1.73
N TYR A 129 1.07 2.35 -2.90
CA TYR A 129 0.63 1.39 -3.91
C TYR A 129 1.81 0.58 -4.44
N PRO A 130 1.98 -0.68 -4.01
CA PRO A 130 3.20 -1.45 -4.29
C PRO A 130 3.43 -1.63 -5.80
N HIS A 131 2.36 -1.69 -6.60
CA HIS A 131 2.53 -1.74 -8.05
C HIS A 131 3.12 -0.46 -8.64
N ALA A 132 2.66 0.73 -8.20
CA ALA A 132 3.25 1.99 -8.65
C ALA A 132 4.71 2.10 -8.20
N THR A 133 5.01 1.75 -6.94
CA THR A 133 6.38 1.72 -6.43
C THR A 133 7.28 0.82 -7.29
N LYS A 134 6.83 -0.40 -7.62
CA LYS A 134 7.59 -1.31 -8.50
C LYS A 134 7.86 -0.69 -9.86
N MET A 135 6.86 -0.06 -10.48
CA MET A 135 7.04 0.54 -11.81
C MET A 135 8.04 1.68 -11.78
N LEU A 136 8.00 2.51 -10.73
CA LEU A 136 8.91 3.65 -10.58
C LEU A 136 10.35 3.22 -10.21
N LEU A 137 10.51 2.20 -9.37
CA LEU A 137 11.84 1.76 -8.92
C LEU A 137 12.49 0.74 -9.86
N PHE A 138 11.71 -0.18 -10.44
CA PHE A 138 12.23 -1.32 -11.20
C PHE A 138 12.04 -1.16 -12.71
N GLY A 139 11.21 -0.19 -13.14
CA GLY A 139 10.85 0.05 -14.54
C GLY A 139 9.85 -0.95 -15.13
N ASP A 140 9.55 -0.79 -16.41
CA ASP A 140 8.42 -1.46 -17.11
C ASP A 140 8.62 -2.96 -17.39
N LYS A 141 9.75 -3.55 -17.00
CA LYS A 141 10.10 -4.95 -17.29
C LYS A 141 9.71 -5.91 -16.16
N VAL A 142 8.59 -5.68 -15.49
CA VAL A 142 8.10 -6.59 -14.45
C VAL A 142 7.59 -7.89 -15.10
N PRO A 143 8.11 -9.07 -14.71
CA PRO A 143 7.65 -10.35 -15.23
C PRO A 143 6.15 -10.58 -14.96
N PRO A 144 5.47 -11.43 -15.75
CA PRO A 144 4.05 -11.73 -15.54
C PRO A 144 3.73 -12.18 -14.10
N LYS A 145 2.63 -11.64 -13.54
CA LYS A 145 2.19 -11.72 -12.13
C LYS A 145 2.12 -13.12 -11.48
N ASN A 146 2.17 -14.20 -12.26
CA ASN A 146 1.98 -15.58 -11.80
C ASN A 146 3.14 -16.53 -12.14
N SER A 147 4.34 -16.00 -12.41
CA SER A 147 5.53 -16.81 -12.65
C SER A 147 6.45 -16.84 -11.42
N ALA A 148 7.10 -17.97 -11.14
CA ALA A 148 8.16 -18.04 -10.12
C ALA A 148 9.28 -17.01 -10.39
N ALA A 149 9.53 -16.72 -11.67
CA ALA A 149 10.44 -15.66 -12.11
C ALA A 149 10.04 -14.26 -11.59
N SER A 150 8.75 -14.01 -11.30
CA SER A 150 8.29 -12.74 -10.72
C SER A 150 8.75 -12.56 -9.27
N ILE A 151 8.77 -13.63 -8.47
CA ILE A 151 9.25 -13.56 -7.08
C ILE A 151 10.76 -13.36 -7.06
N SER A 152 11.52 -14.17 -7.80
CA SER A 152 12.98 -14.00 -7.90
C SER A 152 13.36 -12.61 -8.44
N TYR A 153 12.58 -12.08 -9.39
CA TYR A 153 12.76 -10.71 -9.88
C TYR A 153 12.54 -9.66 -8.76
N MET A 154 11.45 -9.78 -7.99
CA MET A 154 11.19 -8.86 -6.88
C MET A 154 12.30 -8.93 -5.82
N ILE A 155 12.70 -10.13 -5.41
CA ILE A 155 13.79 -10.32 -4.44
C ILE A 155 15.07 -9.66 -4.96
N GLY A 156 15.47 -9.96 -6.19
CA GLY A 156 16.70 -9.40 -6.77
C GLY A 156 16.72 -7.87 -6.87
N HIS A 157 15.57 -7.22 -7.04
CA HIS A 157 15.48 -5.75 -7.05
C HIS A 157 15.35 -5.14 -5.64
N LEU A 158 14.85 -5.91 -4.67
CA LEU A 158 14.72 -5.46 -3.28
C LEU A 158 16.00 -5.63 -2.47
N THR A 159 16.78 -6.70 -2.69
CA THR A 159 18.04 -6.95 -1.98
C THR A 159 19.03 -5.76 -1.97
N PRO A 160 19.23 -4.99 -3.07
CA PRO A 160 20.10 -3.80 -3.01
C PRO A 160 19.49 -2.61 -2.25
N LEU A 161 18.18 -2.64 -1.99
CA LEU A 161 17.43 -1.54 -1.35
C LEU A 161 17.14 -1.81 0.13
N VAL A 162 16.98 -3.09 0.50
CA VAL A 162 16.61 -3.56 1.82
C VAL A 162 17.56 -4.67 2.25
N SER A 163 18.28 -4.44 3.35
CA SER A 163 19.19 -5.44 3.93
C SER A 163 18.46 -6.41 4.86
N GLY A 164 19.03 -7.58 5.16
CA GLY A 164 18.45 -8.56 6.08
C GLY A 164 17.34 -9.43 5.48
N MET A 165 17.04 -9.29 4.18
CA MET A 165 16.06 -10.14 3.49
C MET A 165 16.47 -11.62 3.45
N GLU A 166 17.77 -11.89 3.46
CA GLU A 166 18.35 -13.23 3.48
C GLU A 166 17.99 -14.02 4.75
N GLU A 167 17.75 -13.33 5.88
CA GLU A 167 17.32 -13.96 7.14
C GLU A 167 15.90 -14.53 7.05
N HIS A 168 15.12 -14.11 6.03
CA HIS A 168 13.75 -14.51 5.81
C HIS A 168 13.51 -15.17 4.45
N ALA A 169 14.56 -15.66 3.78
CA ALA A 169 14.50 -16.12 2.40
C ALA A 169 13.41 -17.18 2.13
N ASP A 170 13.16 -18.08 3.09
CA ASP A 170 12.17 -19.16 2.99
C ASP A 170 10.71 -18.67 3.13
N ASP A 171 10.51 -17.47 3.70
CA ASP A 171 9.19 -16.85 3.93
C ASP A 171 8.82 -15.81 2.84
N LEU A 172 9.70 -15.61 1.85
CA LEU A 172 9.49 -14.64 0.78
C LEU A 172 8.51 -15.19 -0.27
N ASP A 173 7.33 -14.60 -0.30
CA ASP A 173 6.32 -14.76 -1.32
C ASP A 173 5.96 -13.39 -1.93
N ARG A 174 4.95 -13.37 -2.79
CA ARG A 174 4.53 -12.12 -3.43
C ARG A 174 3.98 -11.10 -2.44
N ASN A 175 3.16 -11.52 -1.47
CA ASN A 175 2.51 -10.61 -0.55
C ASN A 175 3.52 -10.09 0.48
N SER A 176 4.46 -10.93 0.94
CA SER A 176 5.55 -10.46 1.80
C SER A 176 6.46 -9.49 1.04
N CYS A 177 6.81 -9.75 -0.24
CA CYS A 177 7.49 -8.78 -1.08
C CYS A 177 6.71 -7.45 -1.24
N ASP A 178 5.39 -7.51 -1.42
CA ASP A 178 4.54 -6.31 -1.49
C ASP A 178 4.56 -5.53 -0.16
N SER A 179 4.53 -6.22 0.98
CA SER A 179 4.66 -5.56 2.30
C SER A 179 6.04 -4.92 2.52
N ILE A 180 7.12 -5.55 2.05
CA ILE A 180 8.48 -4.96 2.08
C ILE A 180 8.54 -3.70 1.20
N ILE A 181 7.92 -3.74 0.01
CA ILE A 181 7.85 -2.59 -0.90
C ILE A 181 7.06 -1.43 -0.28
N ASN A 182 5.97 -1.74 0.42
CA ASN A 182 5.19 -0.75 1.15
C ASN A 182 6.02 -0.12 2.27
N ALA A 183 6.72 -0.93 3.06
CA ALA A 183 7.60 -0.46 4.13
C ALA A 183 8.74 0.40 3.56
N TYR A 184 9.35 -0.03 2.45
CA TYR A 184 10.42 0.71 1.79
C TYR A 184 9.93 2.05 1.23
N THR A 185 8.70 2.11 0.69
CA THR A 185 8.09 3.38 0.27
C THR A 185 7.89 4.33 1.46
N GLY A 186 7.46 3.81 2.61
CA GLY A 186 7.38 4.60 3.84
C GLY A 186 8.76 5.06 4.34
N GLN A 187 9.79 4.24 4.19
CA GLN A 187 11.18 4.62 4.50
C GLN A 187 11.69 5.75 3.60
N LEU A 188 11.41 5.68 2.29
CA LEU A 188 11.70 6.79 1.36
C LEU A 188 10.93 8.06 1.74
N HIS A 189 9.68 7.93 2.18
CA HIS A 189 8.85 9.07 2.57
C HIS A 189 9.47 9.86 3.72
N ALA A 190 9.93 9.16 4.75
CA ALA A 190 10.62 9.77 5.87
C ALA A 190 11.95 10.45 5.49
N GLN A 191 12.57 9.99 4.41
CA GLN A 191 13.79 10.58 3.86
C GLN A 191 13.50 11.72 2.86
N SER A 192 12.23 12.12 2.70
CA SER A 192 11.80 13.12 1.72
C SER A 192 12.13 12.75 0.26
N ASN A 193 12.18 11.45 -0.04
CA ASN A 193 12.46 10.87 -1.36
C ASN A 193 11.20 10.34 -2.05
N THR A 194 10.07 11.03 -1.84
CA THR A 194 8.76 10.66 -2.37
C THR A 194 8.03 11.86 -2.97
N ASP A 195 7.15 11.59 -3.92
CA ASP A 195 6.12 12.52 -4.36
C ASP A 195 4.74 12.09 -3.84
N LEU A 196 3.81 13.05 -3.84
CA LEU A 196 2.44 12.88 -3.36
C LEU A 196 1.48 13.08 -4.54
N LEU A 197 0.53 12.16 -4.71
CA LEU A 197 -0.55 12.27 -5.70
C LEU A 197 -1.91 12.33 -5.02
N GLY A 198 -2.85 13.02 -5.63
CA GLY A 198 -4.23 13.12 -5.18
C GLY A 198 -4.58 14.39 -4.43
N ASP A 199 -5.66 14.29 -3.66
CA ASP A 199 -6.27 15.41 -2.95
C ASP A 199 -6.55 14.99 -1.50
N PRO A 200 -6.26 15.84 -0.49
CA PRO A 200 -6.42 15.47 0.91
C PRO A 200 -7.83 14.99 1.30
N GLU A 201 -8.89 15.46 0.64
CA GLU A 201 -10.28 15.08 0.95
C GLU A 201 -10.60 13.64 0.51
N GLU A 202 -9.98 13.19 -0.58
CA GLU A 202 -10.16 11.84 -1.14
C GLU A 202 -8.93 10.94 -1.04
N GLY A 203 -7.93 11.36 -0.28
CA GLY A 203 -6.71 10.62 0.01
C GLY A 203 -5.51 11.05 -0.83
N ILE A 204 -4.35 10.96 -0.19
CA ILE A 204 -3.04 11.20 -0.81
C ILE A 204 -2.31 9.87 -0.93
N LEU A 205 -1.82 9.57 -2.13
CA LEU A 205 -0.95 8.44 -2.40
C LEU A 205 0.51 8.88 -2.30
N VAL A 206 1.30 8.17 -1.49
CA VAL A 206 2.74 8.34 -1.40
C VAL A 206 3.43 7.35 -2.33
N LEU A 207 4.36 7.84 -3.15
CA LEU A 207 5.13 7.03 -4.09
C LEU A 207 6.59 7.51 -4.18
N PRO A 208 7.54 6.66 -4.61
CA PRO A 208 8.91 7.08 -4.83
C PRO A 208 9.00 8.29 -5.76
N LYS A 209 9.99 9.15 -5.54
CA LYS A 209 10.18 10.37 -6.33
C LYS A 209 10.14 10.09 -7.83
N LEU A 210 9.34 10.87 -8.54
CA LEU A 210 9.16 10.76 -9.98
C LEU A 210 10.45 11.14 -10.70
N PRO A 211 10.79 10.45 -11.80
CA PRO A 211 11.90 10.87 -12.65
C PRO A 211 11.60 12.26 -13.23
N ASN A 212 12.58 13.17 -13.12
CA ASN A 212 12.54 14.50 -13.72
C ASN A 212 12.54 14.44 -15.25
#